data_AF-A0AAV1M7T4-F1
#
_entry.id   AF-A0AAV1M7T4-F1
#
_cell.length_a   1.000
_cell.length_b   1.000
_cell.length_c   1.000
_cell.angle_alpha   90.00
_cell.angle_beta   90.00
_cell.angle_gamma   90.00
#
_symmetry.space_group_name_H-M   'P 1'
#
loop_
_entity.id
_entity.type
_entity.pdbx_description
1 polymer ?
#
loop_
_entity_poly.entity_id
_entity_poly.type
_entity_poly.pdbx_seq_one_letter_code
_entity_poly.pdbx_strand_id
1 'polypeptide(L)'
;MSNIKKSQKPKIRQGPAFHAGDYVCISKYKGDFYKGYTPNWSTEIFRIVKVNRTNSQTYQIEDKRNQKIVGSFYGYELQKTKFPDLYLIEKVIKRKGNKLLVKWLGLSDEENSWVDKSELVV
;
A
#
# COMPACT_ATOMS: atom_id res chain seq x y z
N MET A 1 9.65 -43.70 -30.35
CA MET A 1 8.86 -42.45 -30.36
C MET A 1 8.88 -41.88 -28.94
N SER A 2 9.71 -40.88 -28.68
CA SER A 2 9.83 -40.25 -27.36
C SER A 2 8.75 -39.18 -27.18
N ASN A 3 7.83 -39.41 -26.25
CA ASN A 3 6.80 -38.44 -25.86
C ASN A 3 7.43 -37.34 -25.02
N ILE A 4 7.64 -36.17 -25.63
CA ILE A 4 8.05 -34.94 -24.94
C ILE A 4 6.86 -34.47 -24.10
N LYS A 5 6.95 -34.60 -22.77
CA LYS A 5 5.99 -33.98 -21.85
C LYS A 5 6.03 -32.47 -22.08
N LYS A 6 4.95 -31.91 -22.63
CA LYS A 6 4.76 -30.46 -22.72
C LYS A 6 4.79 -29.88 -21.30
N SER A 7 5.83 -29.11 -20.99
CA SER A 7 5.95 -28.35 -19.75
C SER A 7 4.78 -27.36 -19.67
N GLN A 8 3.84 -27.58 -18.75
CA GLN A 8 2.76 -26.64 -18.50
C GLN A 8 3.36 -25.40 -17.83
N LYS A 9 3.33 -24.25 -18.52
CA LYS A 9 3.74 -22.96 -17.96
C LYS A 9 2.89 -22.68 -16.70
N PRO A 10 3.49 -22.18 -15.60
CA PRO A 10 2.74 -21.91 -14.37
C PRO A 10 1.60 -20.92 -14.64
N LYS A 11 0.39 -21.24 -14.13
CA LYS A 11 -0.78 -20.36 -14.21
C LYS A 11 -0.47 -19.09 -13.41
N ILE A 12 -0.25 -17.97 -14.10
CA ILE A 12 -0.03 -16.67 -13.46
C ILE A 12 -1.33 -16.32 -12.72
N ARG A 13 -1.26 -16.20 -11.38
CA ARG A 13 -2.40 -15.76 -10.58
C ARG A 13 -2.71 -14.32 -10.99
N GLN A 14 -3.81 -14.11 -11.71
CA GLN A 14 -4.28 -12.76 -12.03
C GLN A 14 -4.83 -12.13 -10.76
N GLY A 15 -4.11 -11.13 -10.24
CA GLY A 15 -4.60 -10.30 -9.14
C GLY A 15 -5.74 -9.38 -9.58
N PRO A 16 -6.30 -8.59 -8.66
CA PRO A 16 -7.30 -7.58 -9.00
C PRO A 16 -6.81 -6.62 -10.09
N ALA A 17 -7.73 -6.20 -10.95
CA ALA A 17 -7.47 -5.18 -11.97
C ALA A 17 -7.67 -3.78 -11.38
N PHE A 18 -6.70 -2.90 -11.56
CA PHE A 18 -6.76 -1.51 -11.11
C PHE A 18 -6.61 -0.53 -12.27
N HIS A 19 -7.00 0.72 -12.03
CA HIS A 19 -6.88 1.81 -13.00
C HIS A 19 -5.93 2.89 -12.50
N ALA A 20 -5.40 3.70 -13.44
CA ALA A 20 -4.67 4.90 -13.06
C ALA A 20 -5.59 5.83 -12.26
N GLY A 21 -5.09 6.37 -11.15
CA GLY A 21 -5.85 7.16 -10.19
C GLY A 21 -6.42 6.36 -9.02
N ASP A 22 -6.43 5.03 -9.06
CA ASP A 22 -6.84 4.23 -7.90
C ASP A 22 -5.82 4.37 -6.75
N TYR A 23 -6.34 4.45 -5.53
CA TYR A 23 -5.53 4.43 -4.31
C TYR A 23 -5.40 3.02 -3.75
N VAL A 24 -4.17 2.62 -3.41
CA VAL A 24 -3.82 1.27 -3.01
C VAL A 24 -2.83 1.25 -1.85
N CYS A 25 -2.87 0.18 -1.05
CA CYS A 25 -1.84 -0.19 -0.09
C CYS A 25 -1.06 -1.40 -0.62
N ILE A 26 0.20 -1.55 -0.21
CA ILE A 26 1.03 -2.70 -0.56
C ILE A 26 0.81 -3.82 0.46
N SER A 27 0.58 -5.05 0.01
CA SER A 27 0.45 -6.20 0.89
C SER A 27 1.78 -6.50 1.58
N LYS A 28 1.76 -6.73 2.90
CA LYS A 28 2.95 -7.15 3.65
C LYS A 28 3.22 -8.63 3.43
N TYR A 29 4.47 -8.98 3.17
CA TYR A 29 4.92 -10.36 3.18
C TYR A 29 4.81 -10.93 4.61
N LYS A 30 4.15 -12.08 4.77
CA LYS A 30 4.02 -12.76 6.07
C LYS A 30 5.04 -13.88 6.15
N GLY A 31 5.96 -13.80 7.11
CA GLY A 31 6.80 -14.94 7.51
C GLY A 31 6.04 -15.89 8.45
N ASP A 32 6.64 -17.02 8.77
CA ASP A 32 6.02 -18.11 9.55
C ASP A 32 5.56 -17.70 10.96
N PHE A 33 6.13 -16.62 11.52
CA PHE A 33 5.82 -16.11 12.87
C PHE A 33 4.82 -14.94 12.88
N TYR A 34 4.02 -14.80 11.82
CA TYR A 34 3.04 -13.72 11.73
C TYR A 34 1.91 -13.89 12.75
N LYS A 35 1.72 -12.88 13.60
CA LYS A 35 0.62 -12.88 14.58
C LYS A 35 -0.69 -12.48 13.90
N GLY A 36 -1.77 -13.22 14.17
CA GLY A 36 -3.06 -13.03 13.47
C GLY A 36 -3.68 -11.64 13.59
N TYR A 37 -3.27 -10.85 14.58
CA TYR A 37 -3.79 -9.50 14.82
C TYR A 37 -3.05 -8.37 14.09
N THR A 38 -1.90 -8.64 13.45
CA THR A 38 -1.21 -7.58 12.71
C THR A 38 -1.91 -7.33 11.36
N PRO A 39 -1.92 -6.07 10.84
CA PRO A 39 -2.51 -5.76 9.54
C PRO A 39 -1.71 -6.36 8.38
N ASN A 40 -2.42 -6.87 7.37
CA ASN A 40 -1.82 -7.52 6.19
C ASN A 40 -1.31 -6.54 5.13
N TRP A 41 -1.54 -5.24 5.32
CA TRP A 41 -1.27 -4.19 4.35
C TRP A 41 -0.36 -3.09 4.95
N SER A 42 0.36 -2.38 4.10
CA SER A 42 1.16 -1.20 4.44
C SER A 42 0.25 -0.10 4.97
N THR A 43 0.72 0.67 5.94
CA THR A 43 -0.04 1.82 6.46
C THR A 43 0.00 3.00 5.51
N GLU A 44 1.00 3.04 4.63
CA GLU A 44 1.11 4.03 3.57
C GLU A 44 0.17 3.71 2.40
N ILE A 45 -0.42 4.78 1.85
CA ILE A 45 -1.35 4.76 0.73
C ILE A 45 -0.64 5.35 -0.48
N PHE A 46 -0.70 4.61 -1.58
CA PHE A 46 -0.10 4.97 -2.85
C PHE A 46 -1.16 5.21 -3.91
N ARG A 47 -0.82 5.98 -4.93
CA ARG A 47 -1.68 6.20 -6.10
C ARG A 47 -1.13 5.46 -7.30
N ILE A 48 -1.98 4.78 -8.05
CA ILE A 48 -1.57 4.16 -9.32
C ILE A 48 -1.40 5.22 -10.38
N VAL A 49 -0.21 5.30 -10.96
CA VAL A 49 0.12 6.26 -12.02
C VAL A 49 -0.02 5.62 -13.39
N LYS A 50 0.42 4.36 -13.52
CA LYS A 50 0.48 3.66 -14.81
C LYS A 50 0.14 2.19 -14.66
N VAL A 51 -0.65 1.69 -15.60
CA VAL A 51 -0.93 0.26 -15.77
C VAL A 51 -0.14 -0.25 -16.97
N ASN A 52 0.81 -1.16 -16.72
CA ASN A 52 1.59 -1.81 -17.76
C ASN A 52 0.90 -3.12 -18.16
N ARG A 53 0.39 -3.18 -19.38
CA ARG A 53 -0.32 -4.35 -19.94
C ARG A 53 0.62 -5.16 -20.83
N THR A 54 1.56 -5.87 -20.22
CA THR A 54 2.45 -6.82 -20.91
C THR A 54 1.88 -8.24 -20.76
N ASN A 55 2.71 -9.27 -20.57
CA ASN A 55 2.26 -10.65 -20.33
C ASN A 55 1.53 -10.83 -18.99
N SER A 56 1.90 -10.00 -18.01
CA SER A 56 1.24 -9.85 -16.71
C SER A 56 0.97 -8.38 -16.48
N GLN A 57 -0.20 -8.06 -15.93
CA GLN A 57 -0.51 -6.68 -15.55
C GLN A 57 0.33 -6.28 -14.34
N THR A 58 1.11 -5.20 -14.50
CA THR A 58 1.86 -4.58 -13.42
C THR A 58 1.53 -3.09 -13.31
N TYR A 59 1.76 -2.53 -12.12
CA TYR A 59 1.32 -1.19 -11.76
C TYR A 59 2.52 -0.38 -11.26
N GLN A 60 2.66 0.84 -11.78
CA GLN A 60 3.54 1.84 -11.21
C GLN A 60 2.74 2.71 -10.25
N ILE A 61 3.29 2.93 -9.07
CA ILE A 61 2.64 3.68 -7.99
C ILE A 61 3.51 4.85 -7.56
N GLU A 62 2.89 5.86 -6.97
CA GLU A 62 3.54 7.00 -6.34
C GLU A 62 3.02 7.24 -4.93
N ASP A 63 3.83 7.91 -4.12
CA ASP A 63 3.47 8.34 -2.77
C ASP A 63 2.56 9.59 -2.77
N LYS A 64 2.21 10.08 -1.58
CA LYS A 64 1.43 11.32 -1.40
C LYS A 64 2.12 12.57 -1.94
N ARG A 65 3.45 12.56 -2.07
CA ARG A 65 4.27 13.66 -2.55
C ARG A 65 4.49 13.60 -4.07
N ASN A 66 3.76 12.74 -4.77
CA ASN A 66 3.89 12.46 -6.20
C ASN A 66 5.28 11.92 -6.59
N GLN A 67 5.99 11.30 -5.63
CA GLN A 67 7.25 10.60 -5.90
C GLN A 67 6.94 9.18 -6.34
N LYS A 68 7.38 8.83 -7.55
CA LYS A 68 7.20 7.49 -8.09
C LYS A 68 8.05 6.50 -7.32
N ILE A 69 7.43 5.41 -6.88
CA ILE A 69 8.14 4.30 -6.25
C ILE A 69 8.88 3.53 -7.35
N VAL A 70 10.16 3.24 -7.11
CA VAL A 70 11.00 2.51 -8.05
C VAL A 70 10.47 1.08 -8.16
N GLY A 71 10.17 0.65 -9.39
CA GLY A 71 9.73 -0.70 -9.70
C GLY A 71 8.32 -0.77 -10.31
N SER A 72 7.74 -1.97 -10.31
CA SER A 72 6.35 -2.20 -10.71
C SER A 72 5.80 -3.35 -9.89
N PHE A 73 4.55 -3.22 -9.46
CA PHE A 73 3.88 -4.13 -8.55
C PHE A 73 2.86 -4.99 -9.28
N TYR A 74 2.71 -6.24 -8.88
CA TYR A 74 1.63 -7.09 -9.36
C TYR A 74 0.32 -6.77 -8.64
N GLY A 75 -0.80 -7.09 -9.28
CA GLY A 75 -2.12 -6.82 -8.69
C GLY A 75 -2.34 -7.51 -7.34
N TYR A 76 -1.78 -8.70 -7.13
CA TYR A 76 -1.90 -9.42 -5.86
C TYR A 76 -1.06 -8.82 -4.72
N GLU A 77 -0.12 -7.92 -5.04
CA GLU A 77 0.70 -7.19 -4.06
C GLU A 77 0.02 -5.89 -3.63
N LEU A 78 -1.12 -5.55 -4.24
CA LEU A 78 -1.82 -4.29 -4.02
C LEU A 78 -3.24 -4.54 -3.53
N GLN A 79 -3.71 -3.66 -2.66
CA GLN A 79 -5.07 -3.67 -2.13
C GLN A 79 -5.69 -2.28 -2.28
N LYS A 80 -6.83 -2.18 -2.95
CA LYS A 80 -7.56 -0.90 -3.10
C LYS A 80 -8.07 -0.41 -1.75
N THR A 81 -7.83 0.86 -1.44
CA THR A 81 -8.40 1.53 -0.27
C THR A 81 -9.59 2.39 -0.68
N LYS A 82 -10.59 2.48 0.21
CA LYS A 82 -11.72 3.42 0.06
C LYS A 82 -11.46 4.76 0.77
N PHE A 83 -10.40 4.82 1.57
CA PHE A 83 -10.10 5.95 2.45
C PHE A 83 -8.68 6.44 2.17
N PRO A 84 -8.48 7.23 1.10
CA PRO A 84 -7.16 7.72 0.71
C PRO A 84 -6.58 8.75 1.69
N ASP A 85 -7.44 9.44 2.45
CA ASP A 85 -7.05 10.53 3.35
C ASP A 85 -6.97 10.10 4.83
N LEU A 86 -7.23 8.83 5.15
CA LEU A 86 -7.15 8.32 6.52
C LEU A 86 -5.76 7.74 6.80
N TYR A 87 -5.13 8.26 7.85
CA TYR A 87 -3.82 7.82 8.34
C TYR A 87 -3.93 7.40 9.80
N LEU A 88 -3.24 6.31 10.16
CA LEU A 88 -3.22 5.83 11.53
C LEU A 88 -2.20 6.61 12.35
N ILE A 89 -2.61 6.99 13.57
CA ILE A 89 -1.74 7.63 14.53
C ILE A 89 -0.92 6.55 15.26
N GLU A 90 0.41 6.66 15.21
CA GLU A 90 1.29 5.85 16.04
C GLU A 90 1.36 6.43 17.45
N LYS A 91 1.62 7.73 17.54
CA LYS A 91 1.82 8.41 18.82
C LYS A 91 1.53 9.90 18.72
N VAL A 92 0.95 10.45 19.78
CA VAL A 92 0.89 11.90 19.98
C VAL A 92 2.18 12.36 20.65
N ILE A 93 2.96 13.19 19.95
CA ILE A 93 4.27 13.68 20.39
C ILE A 93 4.11 14.89 21.32
N LYS A 94 3.29 15.87 20.91
CA LYS A 94 3.05 17.11 21.67
C LYS A 94 1.58 17.51 21.59
N ARG A 95 1.14 18.29 22.58
CA ARG A 95 -0.20 18.88 22.65
C ARG A 95 -0.08 20.38 22.81
N LYS A 96 -0.83 21.16 22.03
CA LYS A 96 -0.91 22.62 22.13
C LYS A 96 -2.34 23.08 21.91
N GLY A 97 -3.05 23.39 23.00
CA GLY A 97 -4.47 23.76 22.95
C GLY A 97 -5.32 22.67 22.30
N ASN A 98 -5.96 23.00 21.18
CA ASN A 98 -6.79 22.07 20.41
C ASN A 98 -6.02 21.26 19.35
N LYS A 99 -4.70 21.47 19.22
CA LYS A 99 -3.86 20.80 18.22
C LYS A 99 -2.96 19.74 18.85
N LEU A 100 -2.69 18.69 18.08
CA LEU A 100 -1.82 17.57 18.44
C LEU A 100 -0.72 17.44 17.39
N LEU A 101 0.54 17.39 17.82
CA LEU A 101 1.64 16.99 16.94
C LEU A 101 1.69 15.46 16.94
N VAL A 102 1.48 14.87 15.78
CA VAL A 102 1.27 13.44 15.62
C VAL A 102 2.42 12.80 14.86
N LYS A 103 2.85 11.63 15.36
CA LYS A 103 3.62 10.64 14.63
C LYS A 103 2.66 9.69 13.93
N TRP A 104 2.74 9.64 12.61
CA TRP A 104 1.94 8.74 11.79
C TRP A 104 2.57 7.35 11.72
N LEU A 105 1.72 6.32 11.79
CA LEU A 105 2.16 4.93 11.82
C LEU A 105 2.78 4.52 10.49
N GLY A 106 4.06 4.15 10.54
CA GLY A 106 4.82 3.67 9.38
C GLY A 106 5.31 4.77 8.43
N LEU A 107 5.18 6.04 8.79
CA LEU A 107 5.81 7.16 8.07
C LEU A 107 7.07 7.64 8.82
N SER A 108 7.93 8.41 8.16
CA SER A 108 9.15 8.97 8.78
C SER A 108 8.82 10.10 9.78
N ASP A 109 9.78 10.50 10.61
CA ASP A 109 9.58 11.63 11.55
C ASP A 109 9.43 12.98 10.82
N GLU A 110 9.85 13.03 9.55
CA GLU A 110 9.72 14.22 8.69
C GLU A 110 8.26 14.45 8.28
N GLU A 111 7.40 13.44 8.40
CA GLU A 111 5.98 13.53 8.08
C GLU A 111 5.12 13.94 9.29
N ASN A 112 5.75 14.14 10.46
CA ASN A 112 5.05 14.56 11.66
C ASN A 112 4.33 15.89 11.42
N SER A 113 3.03 15.93 11.71
CA SER A 113 2.20 17.10 11.43
C SER A 113 1.30 17.45 12.61
N TRP A 114 0.92 18.72 12.68
CA TRP A 114 -0.10 19.19 13.62
C TRP A 114 -1.48 18.91 13.04
N VAL A 115 -2.32 18.23 13.82
CA VAL A 115 -3.73 17.96 13.49
C VAL A 115 -4.64 18.56 14.55
N ASP A 116 -5.82 18.99 14.14
CA ASP A 116 -6.84 19.47 15.07
C ASP A 116 -7.59 18.28 15.68
N LYS A 117 -7.92 18.37 16.98
CA LYS A 117 -8.62 17.27 17.70
C LYS A 117 -9.95 16.88 17.06
N SER A 118 -10.61 17.81 16.37
CA SER A 118 -11.88 17.58 15.67
C SER A 118 -11.75 16.72 14.41
N GLU A 119 -10.55 16.55 13.86
CA GLU A 119 -10.29 15.73 12.68
C GLU A 119 -10.05 14.25 13.04
N LEU A 120 -9.95 13.94 14.34
CA LEU A 120 -9.77 12.57 14.80
C LEU A 120 -11.07 11.78 14.65
N VAL A 121 -10.98 10.69 13.91
CA VAL A 121 -12.03 9.67 13.86
C VAL A 121 -11.65 8.55 14.83
N VAL A 122 -12.51 8.30 15.82
CA VAL A 122 -12.33 7.27 16.87
C VAL A 122 -13.37 6.18 16.70
#